data_AF-A0A7S2LN83-F1
#
_entry.id   AF-A0A7S2LN83-F1
#
_cell.length_a   1.000
_cell.length_b   1.000
_cell.length_c   1.000
_cell.angle_alpha   90.00
_cell.angle_beta   90.00
_cell.angle_gamma   90.00
#
_symmetry.space_group_name_H-M   'P 1'
#
loop_
_entity.id
_entity.type
_entity.pdbx_description
1 polymer ?
#
loop_
_entity_poly.entity_id
_entity_poly.type
_entity_poly.pdbx_seq_one_letter_code
_entity_poly.pdbx_strand_id
1 'polypeptide(L)'
;SSAAVQLLSILKQRTEDVDVKRYAQRLMLEAGSLRYTREKCSQLKEEIVKQIKELGGNEPLLKVIEMLDVQVEKIGELDGEGNGDEDAKMPSSLTLKQEADAKNLDYT
;
A
#
# COMPACT_ATOMS: atom_id res chain seq x y z
N SER A 1 -16.06 -5.94 0.35
CA SER A 1 -15.97 -4.84 -0.64
C SER A 1 -15.48 -5.41 -1.96
N SER A 2 -16.09 -5.00 -3.08
CA SER A 2 -15.69 -5.42 -4.45
C SER A 2 -14.21 -5.11 -4.73
N ALA A 3 -13.69 -3.99 -4.20
CA ALA A 3 -12.32 -3.52 -4.43
C ALA A 3 -11.23 -4.51 -3.93
N ALA A 4 -11.43 -5.13 -2.76
CA ALA A 4 -10.45 -6.08 -2.22
C ALA A 4 -10.35 -7.37 -3.07
N VAL A 5 -11.48 -7.83 -3.60
CA VAL A 5 -11.54 -8.99 -4.50
C VAL A 5 -10.88 -8.67 -5.84
N GLN A 6 -11.10 -7.46 -6.37
CA GLN A 6 -10.45 -6.97 -7.58
C GLN A 6 -8.94 -6.84 -7.41
N LEU A 7 -8.47 -6.23 -6.31
CA LEU A 7 -7.05 -6.11 -6.01
C LEU A 7 -6.39 -7.49 -5.92
N LEU A 8 -7.03 -8.45 -5.24
CA LEU A 8 -6.53 -9.83 -5.16
C LEU A 8 -6.46 -10.49 -6.54
N SER A 9 -7.44 -10.24 -7.41
CA SER A 9 -7.40 -10.75 -8.79
C SER A 9 -6.22 -10.19 -9.57
N ILE A 10 -5.96 -8.87 -9.47
CA ILE A 10 -4.81 -8.22 -10.10
C ILE A 10 -3.50 -8.83 -9.60
N LEU A 11 -3.33 -9.01 -8.29
CA LEU A 11 -2.11 -9.59 -7.70
C LEU A 11 -1.86 -11.02 -8.19
N LYS A 12 -2.92 -11.83 -8.37
CA LYS A 12 -2.81 -13.21 -8.90
C LYS A 12 -2.30 -13.25 -10.34
N GLN A 13 -2.57 -12.22 -11.14
CA GLN A 13 -2.13 -12.16 -12.54
C GLN A 13 -0.62 -11.93 -12.69
N ARG A 14 0.08 -11.44 -11.65
CA ARG A 14 1.51 -11.07 -11.72
C ARG A 14 1.83 -10.22 -12.96
N THR A 15 0.96 -9.25 -13.24
CA THR A 15 1.00 -8.47 -14.47
C THR A 15 2.19 -7.51 -14.50
N GLU A 16 2.78 -7.33 -15.69
CA GLU A 16 3.75 -6.28 -15.97
C GLU A 16 3.13 -5.00 -16.54
N ASP A 17 1.84 -5.04 -16.86
CA ASP A 17 1.09 -3.91 -17.38
C ASP A 17 1.02 -2.76 -16.36
N VAL A 18 1.53 -1.59 -16.78
CA VAL A 18 1.62 -0.39 -15.96
C VAL A 18 0.23 0.17 -15.64
N ASP A 19 -0.74 0.09 -16.54
CA ASP A 19 -2.07 0.64 -16.33
C ASP A 19 -2.87 -0.20 -15.34
N VAL A 20 -2.67 -1.52 -15.36
CA VAL A 20 -3.24 -2.41 -14.34
C VAL A 20 -2.62 -2.13 -12.96
N LYS A 21 -1.31 -1.86 -12.89
CA LYS A 21 -0.63 -1.44 -11.64
C LYS A 21 -1.19 -0.10 -11.13
N ARG A 22 -1.41 0.88 -12.00
CA ARG A 22 -2.06 2.17 -11.65
C ARG A 22 -3.49 1.99 -11.15
N TYR A 23 -4.25 1.06 -11.73
CA TYR A 23 -5.59 0.76 -11.23
C TYR A 23 -5.55 0.13 -9.84
N ALA A 24 -4.65 -0.83 -9.60
CA ALA A 24 -4.44 -1.39 -8.25
C ALA A 24 -4.06 -0.31 -7.23
N GLN A 25 -3.19 0.65 -7.61
CA GLN A 25 -2.83 1.79 -6.76
C GLN A 25 -4.05 2.64 -6.40
N ARG A 26 -4.92 2.95 -7.37
CA ARG A 26 -6.18 3.70 -7.12
C ARG A 26 -7.09 2.96 -6.14
N LEU A 27 -7.28 1.65 -6.31
CA LEU A 27 -8.06 0.84 -5.36
C LEU A 27 -7.49 0.92 -3.94
N MET A 28 -6.16 0.91 -3.78
CA MET A 28 -5.51 1.04 -2.47
C MET A 28 -5.64 2.45 -1.88
N LEU A 29 -5.61 3.48 -2.72
CA LEU A 29 -5.78 4.88 -2.32
C LEU A 29 -7.21 5.15 -1.82
N GLU A 30 -8.22 4.73 -2.60
CA GLU A 30 -9.64 4.85 -2.24
C GLU A 30 -9.96 4.08 -0.95
N ALA A 31 -9.35 2.90 -0.77
CA ALA A 31 -9.46 2.13 0.47
C ALA A 31 -8.72 2.78 1.66
N GLY A 32 -7.91 3.82 1.43
CA GLY A 32 -7.14 4.52 2.46
C GLY A 32 -5.93 3.73 2.98
N SER A 33 -5.50 2.67 2.29
CA SER A 33 -4.43 1.78 2.78
C SER A 33 -3.08 2.48 2.90
N LEU A 34 -2.76 3.39 1.97
CA LEU A 34 -1.52 4.16 2.01
C LEU A 34 -1.50 5.16 3.17
N ARG A 35 -2.61 5.88 3.39
CA ARG A 35 -2.78 6.78 4.54
C ARG A 35 -2.64 6.02 5.86
N TYR A 36 -3.35 4.90 6.01
CA TYR A 36 -3.25 4.05 7.21
C TYR A 36 -1.81 3.59 7.46
N THR A 37 -1.09 3.19 6.41
CA THR A 37 0.30 2.74 6.52
C THR A 37 1.20 3.87 7.01
N ARG A 38 1.05 5.09 6.48
CA ARG A 38 1.78 6.28 6.93
C ARG A 38 1.52 6.59 8.41
N GLU A 39 0.24 6.68 8.80
CA GLU A 39 -0.14 6.93 10.19
C GLU A 39 0.44 5.88 11.14
N LYS A 40 0.41 4.60 10.72
CA LYS A 40 0.98 3.52 11.52
C LYS A 40 2.50 3.63 11.65
N CYS A 41 3.20 3.99 10.59
CA CYS A 41 4.65 4.25 10.64
C CYS A 41 5.00 5.39 11.59
N SER A 42 4.25 6.51 11.56
CA SER A 42 4.46 7.63 12.49
C SER A 42 4.28 7.22 13.95
N GLN A 43 3.22 6.46 14.25
CA GLN A 43 2.99 5.93 15.61
C GLN A 43 4.13 5.02 16.07
N LEU A 44 4.60 4.11 15.21
CA LEU A 44 5.70 3.21 15.53
C LEU A 44 7.01 3.97 15.77
N LYS A 45 7.28 5.02 14.99
CA LYS A 45 8.44 5.90 15.21
C LYS A 45 8.39 6.55 16.59
N GLU A 46 7.25 7.13 16.96
CA GLU A 46 7.07 7.76 18.27
C GLU A 46 7.30 6.76 19.41
N GLU A 47 6.77 5.55 19.26
CA GLU A 47 6.96 4.46 20.23
C GLU A 47 8.44 4.07 20.35
N ILE A 48 9.14 3.89 19.23
CA ILE A 48 10.57 3.55 19.21
C ILE A 48 11.40 4.64 19.87
N VAL A 49 11.19 5.91 19.51
CA VAL A 49 11.92 7.05 20.08
C VAL A 49 11.69 7.15 21.59
N LYS A 50 10.45 6.93 22.04
CA LYS A 50 10.12 6.88 23.47
C LYS A 50 10.88 5.76 24.18
N GLN A 51 10.85 4.54 23.63
CA GLN A 51 11.55 3.39 24.22
C GLN A 51 13.08 3.62 24.29
N ILE A 52 13.68 4.18 23.24
CA ILE A 52 15.11 4.52 23.23
C ILE A 52 15.44 5.48 24.39
N LYS A 53 14.61 6.51 24.60
CA LYS A 53 14.79 7.47 25.69
C LYS A 53 14.66 6.82 27.06
N GLU A 54 13.67 5.95 27.24
CA GLU A 54 13.42 5.24 28.50
C GLU A 54 14.55 4.26 28.87
N LEU A 55 15.24 3.70 27.88
CA LEU A 55 16.36 2.77 28.05
C LEU A 55 17.74 3.43 28.20
N GLY A 56 17.79 4.76 28.37
CA GLY A 56 19.05 5.50 28.58
C GLY A 56 19.67 6.10 27.31
N GLY A 57 18.97 6.05 26.18
CA GLY A 57 19.36 6.72 24.94
C GLY A 57 20.28 5.89 24.04
N ASN A 58 20.19 6.13 22.72
CA ASN A 58 21.05 5.53 21.71
C ASN A 58 21.06 6.42 20.44
N GLU A 59 22.03 7.33 20.37
CA GLU A 59 22.15 8.31 19.28
C GLU A 59 22.32 7.66 17.88
N PRO A 60 23.18 6.64 17.69
CA PRO A 60 23.26 5.94 16.41
C PRO A 60 21.92 5.33 15.96
N LEU A 61 21.17 4.74 16.89
CA LEU A 61 19.88 4.15 16.58
C LEU A 61 18.84 5.21 16.21
N LEU A 62 18.79 6.34 16.94
CA LEU A 62 17.93 7.48 16.58
C LEU A 62 18.21 7.96 15.17
N LYS A 63 19.48 8.10 14.78
CA LYS A 63 19.88 8.49 13.43
C LYS A 63 19.33 7.54 12.35
N VAL A 64 19.38 6.23 12.60
CA VAL A 64 18.82 5.22 11.69
C VAL A 64 17.31 5.38 11.56
N ILE A 65 16.59 5.59 12.66
CA ILE A 65 15.15 5.82 12.65
C ILE A 65 14.79 7.09 11.87
N GLU A 66 15.53 8.18 12.06
CA GLU A 66 15.35 9.42 11.29
C GLU A 66 15.58 9.20 9.79
N MET A 67 16.62 8.46 9.41
CA MET A 67 16.91 8.16 7.99
C MET A 67 15.82 7.34 7.32
N LEU A 68 15.21 6.39 8.04
CA LEU A 68 14.10 5.58 7.53
C LEU A 68 12.82 6.41 7.38
N ASP A 69 12.59 7.37 8.26
CA ASP A 69 11.41 8.23 8.25
C ASP A 69 11.38 9.21 7.07
N VAL A 70 12.54 9.75 6.65
CA VAL A 70 12.63 10.63 5.46
C VAL A 70 12.08 9.97 4.19
N GLN A 71 12.12 8.63 4.11
CA GLN A 71 11.57 7.90 2.97
C GLN A 71 10.03 7.89 2.98
N VAL A 72 9.42 7.96 4.16
CA VAL A 72 7.97 8.00 4.33
C VAL A 72 7.43 9.37 3.92
N GLU A 73 8.06 10.47 4.35
CA GLU A 73 7.63 11.85 4.04
C GLU A 73 7.60 12.15 2.52
N LYS A 74 8.64 11.76 1.77
CA LYS A 74 8.71 11.97 0.31
C LYS A 74 7.56 11.34 -0.48
N ILE A 75 6.93 10.29 0.07
CA ILE A 75 5.80 9.62 -0.57
C ILE A 75 4.52 10.47 -0.43
N GLY A 76 4.40 11.32 0.61
CA GLY A 76 3.18 12.07 0.91
C GLY A 76 3.00 13.31 0.03
N GLU A 77 4.10 13.85 -0.51
CA GLU A 77 4.08 15.01 -1.39
C GLU A 77 3.50 14.69 -2.78
N LEU A 78 3.49 13.41 -3.19
CA LEU A 78 2.98 12.97 -4.50
C LEU A 78 1.46 12.80 -4.53
N ASP A 79 0.79 12.79 -3.37
CA ASP A 79 -0.67 12.64 -3.26
C ASP A 79 -1.40 13.99 -3.54
N GLY A 80 -0.67 15.08 -3.80
CA GLY A 80 -1.21 16.44 -3.95
C GLY A 80 -1.48 16.93 -5.38
N GLU A 81 -1.03 16.23 -6.43
CA GLU A 81 -1.28 16.63 -7.83
C GLU A 81 -2.36 15.76 -8.48
N GLY A 82 -3.59 15.92 -8.01
CA GLY A 82 -4.77 15.51 -8.76
C GLY A 82 -5.03 16.48 -9.90
N ASN A 83 -4.53 16.19 -11.11
CA ASN A 83 -5.06 16.80 -12.32
C ASN A 83 -6.24 15.95 -12.83
N GLY A 84 -7.38 16.61 -12.98
CA GLY A 84 -8.65 16.00 -13.38
C GLY A 84 -8.70 15.53 -14.82
N ASP A 85 -9.66 14.62 -15.02
CA ASP A 85 -10.40 14.32 -16.25
C ASP A 85 -9.62 14.09 -17.54
N GLU A 86 -9.41 12.82 -17.91
CA GLU A 86 -9.64 12.32 -19.28
C GLU A 86 -10.10 10.85 -19.24
N ASP A 87 -11.21 10.60 -19.94
CA ASP A 87 -11.93 9.34 -20.19
C ASP A 87 -11.12 8.01 -20.11
N ALA A 88 -11.11 7.37 -18.94
CA ALA A 88 -10.72 5.96 -18.85
C ALA A 88 -11.93 5.07 -19.16
N LYS A 89 -12.24 4.95 -20.46
CA LYS A 89 -13.06 3.84 -20.96
C LYS A 89 -12.48 2.53 -20.41
N MET A 90 -13.24 1.89 -19.53
CA MET A 90 -12.99 0.55 -19.03
C MET A 90 -12.55 -0.35 -20.20
N PRO A 91 -11.39 -1.02 -20.17
CA PRO A 91 -11.14 -2.08 -21.13
C PRO A 91 -12.19 -3.17 -20.88
N SER A 92 -13.13 -3.28 -21.82
CA SER A 92 -14.26 -4.22 -21.83
C SER A 92 -13.83 -5.68 -22.03
N SER A 93 -12.64 -6.05 -21.55
CA SER A 93 -12.01 -7.34 -21.82
C SER A 93 -11.43 -7.96 -20.55
N LEU A 94 -12.21 -8.03 -19.47
CA LEU A 94 -11.96 -8.97 -18.38
C LEU A 94 -13.27 -9.61 -17.96
N THR A 95 -13.86 -10.37 -18.88
CA THR A 95 -14.85 -11.40 -18.54
C THR A 95 -14.14 -12.42 -17.67
N LEU A 96 -14.48 -12.42 -16.37
CA LEU A 96 -14.06 -13.46 -15.43
C LEU A 96 -14.54 -14.80 -15.96
N LYS A 97 -13.64 -15.59 -16.56
CA LYS A 97 -13.86 -17.04 -16.68
C LYS A 97 -13.83 -17.60 -15.27
N GLN A 98 -15.02 -17.85 -14.72
CA GLN A 98 -15.21 -18.79 -13.64
C GLN A 98 -14.73 -20.15 -14.15
N GLU A 99 -13.63 -20.66 -13.61
CA GLU A 99 -13.32 -22.08 -13.69
C GLU A 99 -12.57 -22.52 -12.44
N ALA A 100 -13.02 -23.66 -11.94
CA ALA A 100 -12.79 -24.21 -10.62
C ALA A 100 -11.34 -24.67 -10.40
N ASP A 101 -10.82 -24.43 -9.20
CA ASP A 101 -10.28 -25.52 -8.38
C ASP A 101 -10.27 -25.08 -6.92
N ALA A 102 -11.41 -25.29 -6.26
CA ALA A 102 -11.48 -25.26 -4.81
C ALA A 102 -10.88 -26.56 -4.30
N LYS A 103 -9.57 -26.59 -4.08
CA LYS A 103 -8.92 -27.62 -3.27
C LYS A 103 -7.65 -27.09 -2.60
N ASN A 104 -7.75 -27.07 -1.28
CA ASN A 104 -6.69 -27.26 -0.30
C ASN A 104 -5.86 -26.04 0.09
N LEU A 105 -6.27 -25.41 1.19
CA LEU A 105 -5.31 -25.06 2.25
C LEU A 105 -6.04 -24.99 3.59
N ASP A 106 -6.18 -26.16 4.20
CA ASP A 106 -6.43 -26.32 5.62
C ASP A 106 -5.15 -25.87 6.36
N TYR A 107 -5.27 -24.84 7.22
CA TYR A 107 -4.19 -24.42 8.11
C TYR A 107 -4.58 -24.86 9.52
N THR A 108 -4.04 -26.02 9.92
CA THR A 108 -3.83 -26.37 11.33
C THR A 108 -2.43 -25.98 11.76
#